data_AF-A0A401HPF0-F1
#
_entry.id   AF-A0A401HPF0-F1
#
_cell.length_a   1.000
_cell.length_b   1.000
_cell.length_c   1.000
_cell.angle_alpha   90.00
_cell.angle_beta   90.00
_cell.angle_gamma   90.00
#
_symmetry.space_group_name_H-M   'P 1'
#
loop_
_entity.id
_entity.type
_entity.pdbx_description
1 polymer ?
#
loop_
_entity_poly.entity_id
_entity_poly.type
_entity_poly.pdbx_seq_one_letter_code
_entity_poly.pdbx_strand_id
1 'polypeptide(L)'
;MSSNILRTSKKKIDGKTDEEWFNEGVALYNQGRYKEAIECFDKSLAIKEDPKVRKIREKAIEINKQAEEAERSIESAKSIISQIKSKYIIKDAKDILSQAEEAFNKGDYLKAKKLALEAKEKAISVIDYFTLWKYKTSDDVLSVSITPDGNYIVAGSKDNNVYLFNREGRLLWKYETGDHVYSVSITPDGNYVVAGSKDNNVYLFNREGRLLWKYKTGGNVYSVSITSDGNYIVAGSKDNVVHSVLITPDGNYIVVGSMNIAGSKNKNVYLFNRKGRLLWKYYTDSDVESVSITPDGNYVVAGWGYNIYFFNREGKLLWKYKTRGAVESVSITPDGNYVVAGSGYCVYLFNKEGRLLWKYNTGSVVPSVSITPDGNYIVAGRWGGNVYLFNREGKLLWKYKTGGRVYSVSITPDGNYIVAGSWDKNVYLFNKEGRLLWKYYTGSDVESVSITPDGNYIVAGSDYIWSGNVYLFASLQGIQKIIENTKKIISQIKSKYNIKEAESLLSLLSQAEEAFNKGDYLKAKKLALEAKERAIEINKQVEELENLIQK
;
A
#
# COMPACT_ATOMS: atom_id res chain seq x y z
N MET A 1 25.99 -40.53 -82.73
CA MET A 1 25.20 -40.43 -81.48
C MET A 1 26.09 -39.79 -80.42
N SER A 2 25.91 -38.50 -80.15
CA SER A 2 26.40 -37.88 -78.91
C SER A 2 25.38 -36.82 -78.51
N SER A 3 24.57 -37.17 -77.51
CA SER A 3 23.51 -36.36 -76.92
C SER A 3 24.12 -35.19 -76.13
N ASN A 4 23.93 -33.96 -76.61
CA ASN A 4 24.10 -32.77 -75.79
C ASN A 4 22.91 -32.66 -74.83
N ILE A 5 23.09 -33.15 -73.60
CA ILE A 5 22.17 -32.89 -72.50
C ILE A 5 22.47 -31.49 -71.96
N LEU A 6 21.63 -30.53 -72.33
CA LEU A 6 21.55 -29.21 -71.70
C LEU A 6 21.23 -29.38 -70.20
N ARG A 7 22.26 -29.32 -69.36
CA ARG A 7 22.10 -29.18 -67.91
C ARG A 7 21.66 -27.74 -67.62
N THR A 8 20.36 -27.50 -67.60
CA THR A 8 19.79 -26.30 -66.98
C THR A 8 20.14 -26.33 -65.50
N SER A 9 21.10 -25.53 -65.06
CA SER A 9 21.35 -25.33 -63.63
C SER A 9 20.10 -24.69 -63.04
N LYS A 10 19.34 -25.46 -62.24
CA LYS A 10 18.24 -24.89 -61.44
C LYS A 10 18.83 -23.74 -60.61
N LYS A 11 18.24 -22.54 -60.70
CA LYS A 11 18.63 -21.41 -59.83
C LYS A 11 18.47 -21.85 -58.37
N LYS A 12 19.46 -21.50 -57.55
CA LYS A 12 19.53 -21.87 -56.13
C LYS A 12 19.82 -20.64 -55.29
N ILE A 13 19.22 -20.57 -54.10
CA ILE A 13 19.58 -19.64 -53.03
C ILE A 13 20.05 -20.47 -51.84
N ASP A 14 21.22 -20.14 -51.30
CA ASP A 14 21.92 -20.88 -50.24
C ASP A 14 22.03 -22.40 -50.51
N GLY A 15 22.26 -22.78 -51.77
CA GLY A 15 22.45 -24.19 -52.17
C GLY A 15 21.17 -25.01 -52.37
N LYS A 16 19.99 -24.46 -52.03
CA LYS A 16 18.67 -25.10 -52.18
C LYS A 16 17.87 -24.51 -53.35
N THR A 17 17.06 -25.35 -53.98
CA THR A 17 16.08 -25.01 -55.04
C THR A 17 14.79 -24.44 -54.45
N ASP A 18 13.91 -23.90 -55.31
CA ASP A 18 12.60 -23.40 -54.93
C ASP A 18 11.73 -24.47 -54.25
N GLU A 19 11.75 -25.71 -54.76
CA GLU A 19 11.02 -26.87 -54.19
C GLU A 19 11.60 -27.31 -52.84
N GLU A 20 12.92 -27.32 -52.68
CA GLU A 20 13.58 -27.68 -51.42
C GLU A 20 13.25 -26.66 -50.33
N TRP A 21 13.32 -25.36 -50.64
CA TRP A 21 12.90 -24.28 -49.72
C TRP A 21 11.41 -24.35 -49.40
N PHE A 22 10.56 -24.65 -50.38
CA PHE A 22 9.13 -24.80 -50.16
C PHE A 22 8.81 -25.97 -49.22
N ASN A 23 9.41 -27.14 -49.45
CA ASN A 23 9.18 -28.33 -48.63
C ASN A 23 9.67 -28.15 -47.19
N GLU A 24 10.81 -27.49 -46.99
CA GLU A 24 11.31 -27.12 -45.68
C GLU A 24 10.39 -26.10 -45.00
N GLY A 25 9.92 -25.09 -45.73
CA GLY A 25 8.93 -24.14 -45.24
C GLY A 25 7.63 -24.81 -44.80
N VAL A 26 7.12 -25.78 -45.56
CA VAL A 26 5.94 -26.57 -45.18
C VAL A 26 6.20 -27.44 -43.94
N ALA A 27 7.39 -28.04 -43.83
CA ALA A 27 7.76 -28.81 -42.65
C ALA A 27 7.82 -27.94 -41.38
N LEU A 28 8.42 -26.75 -41.47
CA LEU A 28 8.47 -25.77 -40.39
C LEU A 28 7.09 -25.20 -40.05
N TYR A 29 6.26 -24.96 -41.07
CA TYR A 29 4.87 -24.53 -40.90
C TYR A 29 4.06 -25.56 -40.11
N ASN A 30 4.22 -26.85 -40.43
CA ASN A 30 3.55 -27.94 -39.71
C ASN A 30 4.10 -28.15 -38.28
N GLN A 31 5.32 -27.67 -37.99
CA GLN A 31 5.91 -27.65 -36.65
C GLN A 31 5.52 -26.39 -35.84
N GLY A 32 4.72 -25.47 -36.40
CA GLY A 32 4.36 -24.21 -35.75
C GLY A 32 5.48 -23.15 -35.75
N ARG A 33 6.59 -23.40 -36.48
CA ARG A 33 7.74 -22.49 -36.60
C ARG A 33 7.51 -21.48 -37.73
N TYR A 34 6.43 -20.70 -37.62
CA TYR A 34 5.93 -19.87 -38.71
C TYR A 34 6.92 -18.80 -39.17
N LYS A 35 7.69 -18.18 -38.26
CA LYS A 35 8.72 -17.20 -38.63
C LYS A 35 9.78 -17.80 -39.58
N GLU A 36 10.28 -18.99 -39.25
CA GLU A 36 11.28 -19.70 -40.07
C GLU A 36 10.65 -20.25 -41.36
N ALA A 37 9.38 -20.66 -41.31
CA ALA A 37 8.63 -21.05 -42.50
C ALA A 37 8.45 -19.88 -43.49
N ILE A 38 8.15 -18.67 -42.99
CA ILE A 38 8.03 -17.45 -43.81
C ILE A 38 9.35 -17.14 -44.51
N GLU A 39 10.48 -17.23 -43.80
CA GLU A 39 11.82 -17.05 -44.40
C GLU A 39 12.09 -18.07 -45.51
N CYS A 40 11.70 -19.34 -45.32
CA CYS A 40 11.84 -20.37 -46.35
C CYS A 40 10.94 -20.09 -47.57
N PHE A 41 9.70 -19.63 -47.36
CA PHE A 41 8.81 -19.24 -48.45
C PHE A 41 9.30 -17.99 -49.19
N ASP A 42 9.88 -17.02 -48.50
CA ASP A 42 10.53 -15.85 -49.10
C ASP A 42 11.68 -16.25 -50.01
N LYS A 43 12.54 -17.16 -49.55
CA LYS A 43 13.65 -17.70 -50.36
C LYS A 43 13.15 -18.50 -51.56
N SER A 44 12.07 -19.27 -51.42
CA SER A 44 11.44 -19.99 -52.53
C SER A 44 10.88 -19.02 -53.59
N LEU A 45 10.12 -18.01 -53.18
CA LEU A 45 9.54 -16.99 -54.06
C LEU A 45 10.59 -16.14 -54.78
N ALA A 46 11.74 -15.89 -54.12
CA ALA A 46 12.87 -15.18 -54.73
C ALA A 46 13.55 -15.98 -55.87
N ILE A 47 13.46 -17.31 -55.84
CA ILE A 47 13.94 -18.18 -56.93
C ILE A 47 12.90 -18.26 -58.05
N LYS A 48 11.62 -18.46 -57.68
CA LYS A 48 10.50 -18.65 -58.60
C LYS A 48 9.20 -18.15 -57.98
N GLU A 49 8.55 -17.20 -58.65
CA GLU A 49 7.21 -16.78 -58.25
C GLU A 49 6.20 -17.91 -58.46
N ASP A 50 5.51 -18.29 -57.39
CA ASP A 50 4.42 -19.24 -57.40
C ASP A 50 3.25 -18.70 -56.54
N PRO A 51 2.07 -18.46 -57.14
CA PRO A 51 0.88 -17.99 -56.41
C PRO A 51 0.47 -18.91 -55.24
N LYS A 52 0.74 -20.21 -55.32
CA LYS A 52 0.45 -21.17 -54.23
C LYS A 52 1.36 -20.93 -53.03
N VAL A 53 2.66 -20.74 -53.28
CA VAL A 53 3.65 -20.44 -52.23
C VAL A 53 3.30 -19.11 -51.56
N ARG A 54 2.91 -18.10 -52.35
CA ARG A 54 2.48 -16.79 -51.84
C ARG A 54 1.26 -16.89 -50.90
N LYS A 55 0.24 -17.66 -51.27
CA LYS A 55 -0.96 -17.86 -50.45
C LYS A 55 -0.64 -18.56 -49.12
N ILE A 56 0.24 -19.56 -49.14
CA ILE A 56 0.66 -20.29 -47.92
C ILE A 56 1.49 -19.36 -47.03
N ARG A 57 2.38 -18.57 -47.61
CA ARG A 57 3.17 -17.56 -46.91
C ARG A 57 2.30 -16.50 -46.23
N GLU A 58 1.31 -15.94 -46.93
CA GLU A 58 0.39 -14.95 -46.37
C GLU A 58 -0.38 -15.53 -45.16
N LYS A 59 -0.83 -16.78 -45.27
CA LYS A 59 -1.44 -17.51 -44.15
C LYS A 59 -0.45 -17.72 -42.99
N ALA A 60 0.81 -18.04 -43.28
CA ALA A 60 1.85 -18.19 -42.25
C ALA A 60 2.14 -16.87 -41.52
N ILE A 61 2.14 -15.73 -42.23
CA ILE A 61 2.29 -14.39 -41.63
C ILE A 61 1.13 -14.08 -40.69
N GLU A 62 -0.10 -14.36 -41.12
CA GLU A 62 -1.30 -14.13 -40.30
C GLU A 62 -1.26 -14.96 -39.01
N ILE A 63 -0.94 -16.25 -39.12
CA ILE A 63 -0.83 -17.15 -37.96
C ILE A 63 0.33 -16.74 -37.05
N ASN A 64 1.49 -16.37 -37.60
CA ASN A 64 2.64 -15.89 -36.81
C ASN A 64 2.26 -14.65 -36.00
N LYS A 65 1.54 -13.70 -36.60
CA LYS A 65 1.05 -12.51 -35.90
C LYS A 65 0.08 -12.89 -34.77
N GLN A 66 -0.85 -13.82 -35.01
CA GLN A 66 -1.75 -14.31 -33.97
C GLN A 66 -0.99 -14.98 -32.81
N ALA A 67 0.03 -15.77 -33.11
CA ALA A 67 0.88 -16.43 -32.12
C ALA A 67 1.64 -15.40 -31.25
N GLU A 68 2.29 -14.40 -31.86
CA GLU A 68 3.00 -13.34 -31.12
C GLU A 68 2.06 -12.54 -30.20
N GLU A 69 0.84 -12.23 -30.65
CA GLU A 69 -0.15 -11.52 -29.84
C GLU A 69 -0.67 -12.38 -28.67
N ALA A 70 -0.87 -13.69 -28.90
CA ALA A 70 -1.27 -14.63 -27.86
C ALA A 70 -0.17 -14.80 -26.81
N GLU A 71 1.09 -14.95 -27.23
CA GLU A 71 2.26 -15.08 -26.36
C GLU A 71 2.43 -13.86 -25.46
N ARG A 72 2.37 -12.64 -26.03
CA ARG A 72 2.39 -11.39 -25.23
C ARG A 72 1.27 -11.34 -24.20
N SER A 73 0.08 -11.81 -24.56
CA SER A 73 -1.08 -11.81 -23.67
C SER A 73 -0.90 -12.82 -22.52
N ILE A 74 -0.38 -14.02 -22.82
CA ILE A 74 -0.03 -15.05 -21.82
C ILE A 74 1.03 -14.53 -20.86
N GLU A 75 2.11 -13.91 -21.37
CA GLU A 75 3.19 -13.41 -20.53
C GLU A 75 2.72 -12.24 -19.65
N SER A 76 1.85 -11.37 -20.18
CA SER A 76 1.19 -10.34 -19.39
C SER A 76 0.33 -10.93 -18.27
N ALA A 77 -0.46 -11.96 -18.56
CA ALA A 77 -1.29 -12.65 -17.57
C ALA A 77 -0.43 -13.35 -16.51
N LYS A 78 0.64 -14.05 -16.92
CA LYS A 78 1.63 -14.67 -16.02
C LYS A 78 2.26 -13.65 -15.08
N SER A 79 2.67 -12.50 -15.61
CA SER A 79 3.22 -11.42 -14.79
C SER A 79 2.24 -11.01 -13.69
N ILE A 80 0.98 -10.69 -14.03
CA ILE A 80 -0.03 -10.27 -13.04
C ILE A 80 -0.41 -11.41 -12.07
N ILE A 81 -0.56 -12.64 -12.56
CA ILE A 81 -0.95 -13.79 -11.72
C ILE A 81 0.20 -14.18 -10.78
N SER A 82 1.45 -14.16 -11.24
CA SER A 82 2.63 -14.43 -10.39
C SER A 82 2.83 -13.38 -9.31
N GLN A 83 2.34 -12.17 -9.56
CA GLN A 83 2.36 -11.07 -8.63
C GLN A 83 1.41 -11.32 -7.42
N ILE A 84 0.37 -12.14 -7.58
CA ILE A 84 -0.62 -12.47 -6.54
C ILE A 84 -0.27 -13.83 -5.90
N LYS A 85 0.31 -13.82 -4.69
CA LYS A 85 0.84 -15.04 -4.04
C LYS A 85 -0.21 -15.93 -3.36
N SER A 86 -1.44 -15.46 -3.17
CA SER A 86 -2.48 -16.29 -2.53
C SER A 86 -3.01 -17.37 -3.49
N LYS A 87 -2.70 -18.65 -3.23
CA LYS A 87 -3.16 -19.79 -4.05
C LYS A 87 -4.69 -19.90 -4.16
N TYR A 88 -5.43 -19.40 -3.17
CA TYR A 88 -6.89 -19.56 -3.10
C TYR A 88 -7.64 -18.44 -3.81
N ILE A 89 -7.07 -17.23 -3.90
CA ILE A 89 -7.77 -16.05 -4.44
C ILE A 89 -7.69 -15.99 -5.98
N ILE A 90 -6.70 -16.64 -6.59
CA ILE A 90 -6.46 -16.62 -8.04
C ILE A 90 -6.57 -18.00 -8.70
N LYS A 91 -7.26 -18.96 -8.05
CA LYS A 91 -7.41 -20.32 -8.58
C LYS A 91 -8.03 -20.31 -9.97
N ASP A 92 -9.16 -19.62 -10.14
CA ASP A 92 -9.82 -19.43 -11.43
C ASP A 92 -8.91 -18.81 -12.49
N ALA A 93 -8.18 -17.75 -12.13
CA ALA A 93 -7.27 -17.08 -13.07
C ALA A 93 -6.13 -18.01 -13.49
N LYS A 94 -5.62 -18.85 -12.57
CA LYS A 94 -4.60 -19.87 -12.87
C LYS A 94 -5.13 -20.99 -13.74
N ASP A 95 -6.35 -21.47 -13.47
CA ASP A 95 -6.97 -22.53 -14.26
C ASP A 95 -7.24 -22.05 -15.70
N ILE A 96 -7.70 -20.81 -15.88
CA ILE A 96 -7.88 -20.21 -17.21
C ILE A 96 -6.54 -19.95 -17.89
N LEU A 97 -5.52 -19.50 -17.16
CA LEU A 97 -4.17 -19.33 -17.72
C LEU A 97 -3.60 -20.68 -18.21
N SER A 98 -3.81 -21.76 -17.46
CA SER A 98 -3.40 -23.10 -17.89
C SER A 98 -4.12 -23.55 -19.15
N GLN A 99 -5.43 -23.25 -19.28
CA GLN A 99 -6.17 -23.49 -20.52
C GLN A 99 -5.67 -22.63 -21.69
N ALA A 100 -5.21 -21.40 -21.43
CA ALA A 100 -4.62 -20.53 -22.44
C ALA A 100 -3.29 -21.10 -22.96
N GLU A 101 -2.43 -21.60 -22.06
CA GLU A 101 -1.18 -22.28 -22.42
C GLU A 101 -1.43 -23.57 -23.20
N GLU A 102 -2.44 -24.36 -22.81
CA GLU A 102 -2.83 -25.56 -23.55
C GLU A 102 -3.34 -25.25 -24.96
N ALA A 103 -4.17 -24.22 -25.10
CA ALA A 103 -4.65 -23.76 -26.41
C ALA A 103 -3.50 -23.25 -27.30
N PHE A 104 -2.53 -22.54 -26.71
CA PHE A 104 -1.33 -22.07 -27.41
C PHE A 104 -0.51 -23.25 -27.95
N ASN A 105 -0.27 -24.26 -27.11
CA ASN A 105 0.46 -25.48 -27.50
C ASN A 105 -0.25 -26.30 -28.59
N LYS A 106 -1.58 -26.18 -28.69
CA LYS A 106 -2.40 -26.81 -29.74
C LYS A 106 -2.49 -25.99 -31.03
N GLY A 107 -1.89 -24.80 -31.09
CA GLY A 107 -1.92 -23.91 -32.25
C GLY A 107 -3.21 -23.08 -32.40
N ASP A 108 -4.09 -23.07 -31.39
CA ASP A 108 -5.30 -22.24 -31.37
C ASP A 108 -5.01 -20.88 -30.72
N TYR A 109 -4.29 -20.03 -31.47
CA TYR A 109 -3.78 -18.76 -30.95
C TYR A 109 -4.87 -17.73 -30.64
N LEU A 110 -5.99 -17.75 -31.36
CA LEU A 110 -7.13 -16.88 -31.08
C LEU A 110 -7.79 -17.24 -29.74
N LYS A 111 -8.01 -18.54 -29.48
CA LYS A 111 -8.52 -19.01 -28.19
C LYS A 111 -7.52 -18.77 -27.07
N ALA A 112 -6.23 -19.03 -27.31
CA ALA A 112 -5.17 -18.77 -26.33
C ALA A 112 -5.13 -17.30 -25.90
N LYS A 113 -5.17 -16.37 -26.88
CA LYS A 113 -5.23 -14.92 -26.61
C LYS A 113 -6.47 -14.54 -25.79
N LYS A 114 -7.65 -15.05 -26.18
CA LYS A 114 -8.91 -14.78 -25.46
C LYS A 114 -8.83 -15.24 -24.00
N LEU A 115 -8.41 -16.48 -23.77
CA LEU A 115 -8.28 -17.05 -22.42
C LEU A 115 -7.22 -16.32 -21.60
N ALA A 116 -6.10 -15.92 -22.21
CA ALA A 116 -5.06 -15.16 -21.53
C ALA A 116 -5.56 -13.78 -21.07
N LEU A 117 -6.36 -13.09 -21.90
CA LEU A 117 -7.01 -11.83 -21.53
C LEU A 117 -8.04 -12.04 -20.42
N GLU A 118 -8.85 -13.09 -20.47
CA GLU A 118 -9.82 -13.44 -19.41
C GLU A 118 -9.13 -13.77 -18.08
N ALA A 119 -8.05 -14.56 -18.11
CA ALA A 119 -7.24 -14.88 -16.94
C ALA A 119 -6.63 -13.61 -16.32
N LYS A 120 -6.14 -12.70 -17.17
CA LYS A 120 -5.64 -11.40 -16.76
C LYS A 120 -6.73 -10.54 -16.13
N GLU A 121 -7.90 -10.44 -16.73
CA GLU A 121 -9.04 -9.68 -16.19
C GLU A 121 -9.50 -10.24 -14.84
N LYS A 122 -9.61 -11.57 -14.69
CA LYS A 122 -9.90 -12.19 -13.40
C LYS A 122 -8.83 -11.94 -12.34
N ALA A 123 -7.56 -11.85 -12.74
CA ALA A 123 -6.48 -11.54 -11.82
C ALA A 123 -6.48 -10.04 -11.41
N ILE A 124 -6.79 -9.14 -12.36
CA ILE A 124 -6.93 -7.70 -12.10
C ILE A 124 -8.15 -7.43 -11.23
N SER A 125 -9.28 -8.09 -11.46
CA SER A 125 -10.49 -7.89 -10.65
C SER A 125 -10.27 -8.22 -9.17
N VAL A 126 -9.37 -9.16 -8.86
CA VAL A 126 -8.89 -9.47 -7.51
C VAL A 126 -7.99 -8.36 -6.92
N ILE A 127 -7.27 -7.61 -7.75
CA ILE A 127 -6.40 -6.50 -7.31
C ILE A 127 -7.24 -5.22 -7.10
N ASP A 128 -8.14 -4.92 -8.03
CA ASP A 128 -9.12 -3.84 -7.89
C ASP A 128 -10.13 -4.12 -6.77
N TYR A 129 -10.31 -5.38 -6.37
CA TYR A 129 -11.16 -5.79 -5.25
C TYR A 129 -10.77 -5.16 -3.91
N PHE A 130 -9.47 -5.03 -3.63
CA PHE A 130 -8.97 -4.42 -2.41
C PHE A 130 -9.06 -2.90 -2.46
N THR A 131 -8.96 -2.31 -3.66
CA THR A 131 -9.03 -0.86 -3.85
C THR A 131 -10.49 -0.40 -3.75
N LEU A 132 -10.82 0.32 -2.69
CA LEU A 132 -12.15 0.93 -2.56
C LEU A 132 -12.29 2.09 -3.53
N TRP A 133 -11.26 2.93 -3.62
CA TRP A 133 -11.20 4.03 -4.55
C TRP A 133 -9.75 4.52 -4.69
N LYS A 134 -9.51 5.28 -5.75
CA LYS A 134 -8.29 6.06 -5.97
C LYS A 134 -8.67 7.49 -6.34
N TYR A 135 -7.92 8.45 -5.86
CA TYR A 135 -8.08 9.86 -6.22
C TYR A 135 -6.76 10.42 -6.73
N LYS A 136 -6.77 10.98 -7.94
CA LYS A 136 -5.59 11.55 -8.59
C LYS A 136 -5.40 13.01 -8.17
N THR A 137 -4.23 13.31 -7.62
CA THR A 137 -3.80 14.69 -7.30
C THR A 137 -2.95 15.25 -8.44
N SER A 138 -2.73 16.57 -8.42
CA SER A 138 -1.95 17.25 -9.47
C SER A 138 -0.43 17.17 -9.26
N ASP A 139 0.00 16.66 -8.11
CA ASP A 139 1.40 16.43 -7.72
C ASP A 139 1.45 15.39 -6.57
N ASP A 140 2.64 15.07 -6.06
CA ASP A 140 2.89 13.96 -5.13
C ASP A 140 2.07 14.05 -3.83
N VAL A 141 1.64 12.91 -3.29
CA VAL A 141 1.00 12.81 -1.97
C VAL A 141 2.05 12.39 -0.95
N LEU A 142 2.43 13.32 -0.07
CA LEU A 142 3.53 13.13 0.88
C LEU A 142 3.08 12.57 2.23
N SER A 143 1.83 12.80 2.60
CA SER A 143 1.32 12.39 3.91
C SER A 143 -0.16 12.04 3.81
N VAL A 144 -0.54 10.93 4.45
CA VAL A 144 -1.91 10.47 4.57
C VAL A 144 -2.22 10.08 6.01
N SER A 145 -3.46 10.26 6.44
CA SER A 145 -3.96 9.79 7.73
C SER A 145 -5.40 9.32 7.61
N ILE A 146 -5.80 8.37 8.46
CA ILE A 146 -7.13 7.74 8.46
C ILE A 146 -7.65 7.63 9.89
N THR A 147 -8.95 7.88 10.08
CA THR A 147 -9.59 7.70 11.39
C THR A 147 -9.65 6.23 11.80
N PRO A 148 -9.68 5.90 13.10
CA PRO A 148 -9.71 4.51 13.56
C PRO A 148 -10.90 3.69 13.05
N ASP A 149 -12.04 4.34 12.80
CA ASP A 149 -13.25 3.75 12.22
C ASP A 149 -13.22 3.65 10.68
N GLY A 150 -12.18 4.20 10.05
CA GLY A 150 -12.01 4.25 8.60
C GLY A 150 -12.97 5.18 7.87
N ASN A 151 -13.74 6.02 8.56
CA ASN A 151 -14.76 6.87 7.95
C ASN A 151 -14.18 8.09 7.23
N TYR A 152 -13.02 8.61 7.67
CA TYR A 152 -12.40 9.80 7.11
C TYR A 152 -10.93 9.60 6.78
N ILE A 153 -10.51 10.13 5.62
CA ILE A 153 -9.15 10.05 5.12
C ILE A 153 -8.69 11.47 4.79
N VAL A 154 -7.55 11.89 5.33
CA VAL A 154 -6.91 13.16 4.96
C VAL A 154 -5.62 12.89 4.18
N ALA A 155 -5.34 13.73 3.19
CA ALA A 155 -4.10 13.72 2.44
C ALA A 155 -3.50 15.13 2.27
N GLY A 156 -2.18 15.23 2.33
CA GLY A 156 -1.41 16.43 1.99
C GLY A 156 -0.54 16.19 0.75
N SER A 157 -0.58 17.12 -0.20
CA SER A 157 0.11 17.00 -1.49
C SER A 157 1.05 18.17 -1.81
N LYS A 158 2.05 17.91 -2.65
CA LYS A 158 2.89 18.93 -3.30
C LYS A 158 2.13 19.82 -4.27
N ASP A 159 0.89 19.49 -4.62
CA ASP A 159 0.03 20.35 -5.43
C ASP A 159 -0.56 21.53 -4.63
N ASN A 160 -0.03 21.74 -3.42
CA ASN A 160 -0.43 22.75 -2.46
C ASN A 160 -1.83 22.53 -1.87
N ASN A 161 -2.43 21.33 -2.00
CA ASN A 161 -3.74 21.07 -1.42
C ASN A 161 -3.70 20.11 -0.23
N VAL A 162 -4.62 20.37 0.70
CA VAL A 162 -5.11 19.43 1.70
C VAL A 162 -6.43 18.86 1.20
N TYR A 163 -6.60 17.56 1.31
CA TYR A 163 -7.79 16.85 0.87
C TYR A 163 -8.44 16.09 2.04
N LEU A 164 -9.76 16.15 2.16
CA LEU A 164 -10.53 15.26 3.04
C LEU A 164 -11.53 14.43 2.21
N PHE A 165 -11.51 13.13 2.44
CA PHE A 165 -12.41 12.16 1.83
C PHE A 165 -13.24 11.46 2.89
N ASN A 166 -14.44 11.02 2.52
CA ASN A 166 -15.11 9.96 3.25
C ASN A 166 -14.60 8.58 2.80
N ARG A 167 -15.01 7.54 3.51
CA ARG A 167 -14.68 6.14 3.20
C ARG A 167 -15.08 5.72 1.79
N GLU A 168 -16.14 6.28 1.24
CA GLU A 168 -16.64 5.96 -0.11
C GLU A 168 -15.84 6.66 -1.23
N GLY A 169 -14.83 7.47 -0.89
CA GLY A 169 -13.95 8.12 -1.85
C GLY A 169 -14.49 9.42 -2.40
N ARG A 170 -15.59 9.92 -1.83
CA ARG A 170 -16.10 11.25 -2.14
C ARG A 170 -15.18 12.27 -1.50
N LEU A 171 -14.64 13.17 -2.34
CA LEU A 171 -13.99 14.39 -1.86
C LEU A 171 -15.04 15.22 -1.11
N LEU A 172 -14.87 15.36 0.20
CA LEU A 172 -15.72 16.19 1.04
C LEU A 172 -15.34 17.66 0.86
N TRP A 173 -14.04 17.95 0.89
CA TRP A 173 -13.48 19.25 0.56
C TRP A 173 -12.00 19.13 0.22
N LYS A 174 -11.50 20.15 -0.48
CA LYS A 174 -10.07 20.43 -0.62
C LYS A 174 -9.78 21.88 -0.25
N TYR A 175 -8.58 22.16 0.23
CA TYR A 175 -8.15 23.50 0.58
C TYR A 175 -6.76 23.76 0.01
N GLU A 176 -6.61 24.83 -0.76
CA GLU A 176 -5.34 25.26 -1.36
C GLU A 176 -4.55 26.13 -0.36
N THR A 177 -3.40 25.62 0.05
CA THR A 177 -2.37 26.35 0.80
C THR A 177 -1.46 27.13 -0.17
N GLY A 178 -0.53 27.93 0.35
CA GLY A 178 0.35 28.76 -0.47
C GLY A 178 1.51 28.03 -1.14
N ASP A 179 1.83 26.80 -0.72
CA ASP A 179 2.92 25.94 -1.22
C ASP A 179 2.68 24.50 -0.69
N HIS A 180 3.59 23.56 -0.96
CA HIS A 180 3.43 22.12 -0.73
C HIS A 180 2.98 21.76 0.69
N VAL A 181 2.09 20.78 0.83
CA VAL A 181 1.68 20.24 2.13
C VAL A 181 2.53 19.02 2.47
N TYR A 182 3.35 19.12 3.53
CA TYR A 182 4.28 18.06 3.91
C TYR A 182 3.68 17.04 4.87
N SER A 183 2.76 17.45 5.74
CA SER A 183 2.23 16.59 6.80
C SER A 183 0.78 16.93 7.10
N VAL A 184 -0.02 15.90 7.34
CA VAL A 184 -1.42 16.02 7.76
C VAL A 184 -1.72 15.11 8.95
N SER A 185 -2.69 15.51 9.77
CA SER A 185 -3.21 14.72 10.89
C SER A 185 -4.71 14.95 11.08
N ILE A 186 -5.42 13.94 11.60
CA ILE A 186 -6.87 13.99 11.82
C ILE A 186 -7.21 13.44 13.21
N THR A 187 -8.18 14.04 13.88
CA THR A 187 -8.68 13.53 15.16
C THR A 187 -9.39 12.18 14.99
N PRO A 188 -9.40 11.29 16.01
CA PRO A 188 -10.09 10.00 15.94
C PRO A 188 -11.58 10.08 15.59
N ASP A 189 -12.26 11.16 15.99
CA ASP A 189 -13.67 11.44 15.69
C ASP A 189 -13.88 12.11 14.31
N GLY A 190 -12.80 12.44 13.61
CA GLY A 190 -12.82 13.14 12.32
C GLY A 190 -13.25 14.60 12.37
N ASN A 191 -13.44 15.20 13.55
CA ASN A 191 -13.93 16.56 13.69
C ASN A 191 -12.92 17.64 13.30
N TYR A 192 -11.62 17.35 13.41
CA TYR A 192 -10.56 18.32 13.13
C TYR A 192 -9.46 17.74 12.25
N VAL A 193 -8.97 18.57 11.33
CA VAL A 193 -7.87 18.26 10.43
C VAL A 193 -6.79 19.33 10.57
N VAL A 194 -5.54 18.91 10.66
CA VAL A 194 -4.37 19.79 10.66
C VAL A 194 -3.48 19.52 9.48
N ALA A 195 -2.92 20.57 8.90
CA ALA A 195 -1.92 20.49 7.86
C ALA A 195 -0.72 21.41 8.13
N GLY A 196 0.48 20.93 7.78
CA GLY A 196 1.72 21.72 7.76
C GLY A 196 2.20 21.92 6.32
N SER A 197 2.43 23.18 5.94
CA SER A 197 2.83 23.55 4.58
C SER A 197 4.21 24.22 4.52
N LYS A 198 4.84 24.07 3.35
CA LYS A 198 6.06 24.77 2.90
C LYS A 198 5.87 26.29 2.81
N ASP A 199 4.64 26.78 2.79
CA ASP A 199 4.33 28.22 2.78
C ASP A 199 4.53 28.90 4.14
N ASN A 200 5.08 28.15 5.11
CA ASN A 200 5.31 28.55 6.48
C ASN A 200 4.04 28.66 7.32
N ASN A 201 2.97 27.95 6.99
CA ASN A 201 1.74 27.97 7.79
C ASN A 201 1.35 26.58 8.28
N VAL A 202 0.76 26.62 9.47
CA VAL A 202 -0.06 25.54 10.03
C VAL A 202 -1.51 25.92 9.79
N TYR A 203 -2.30 24.94 9.36
CA TYR A 203 -3.73 25.12 9.11
C TYR A 203 -4.53 24.20 10.02
N LEU A 204 -5.60 24.72 10.62
CA LEU A 204 -6.64 23.94 11.30
C LEU A 204 -7.98 24.09 10.56
N PHE A 205 -8.57 22.96 10.22
CA PHE A 205 -9.90 22.86 9.64
C PHE A 205 -10.84 22.10 10.57
N ASN A 206 -12.12 22.47 10.56
CA ASN A 206 -13.15 21.53 11.00
C ASN A 206 -13.44 20.49 9.90
N ARG A 207 -14.24 19.49 10.23
CA ARG A 207 -14.66 18.44 9.30
C ARG A 207 -15.35 18.97 8.05
N GLU A 208 -16.04 20.10 8.13
CA GLU A 208 -16.72 20.73 6.99
C GLU A 208 -15.77 21.51 6.05
N GLY A 209 -14.47 21.54 6.35
CA GLY A 209 -13.44 22.18 5.51
C GLY A 209 -13.32 23.68 5.73
N ARG A 210 -14.02 24.22 6.73
CA ARG A 210 -13.86 25.60 7.15
C ARG A 210 -12.51 25.74 7.84
N LEU A 211 -11.68 26.64 7.32
CA LEU A 211 -10.50 27.09 8.02
C LEU A 211 -10.93 27.76 9.34
N LEU A 212 -10.58 27.12 10.46
CA LEU A 212 -10.84 27.66 11.78
C LEU A 212 -9.78 28.69 12.15
N TRP A 213 -8.52 28.37 11.88
CA TRP A 213 -7.41 29.31 11.96
C TRP A 213 -6.23 28.84 11.13
N LYS A 214 -5.36 29.78 10.77
CA LYS A 214 -4.01 29.51 10.28
C LYS A 214 -2.98 30.28 11.10
N TYR A 215 -1.83 29.68 11.30
CA TYR A 215 -0.73 30.30 12.04
C TYR A 215 0.51 30.31 11.16
N LYS A 216 1.02 31.51 10.92
CA LYS A 216 2.25 31.71 10.15
C LYS A 216 3.45 31.50 11.07
N THR A 217 4.17 30.42 10.84
CA THR A 217 5.53 30.24 11.31
C THR A 217 6.47 31.06 10.41
N GLY A 218 7.73 31.21 10.76
CA GLY A 218 8.73 31.91 9.96
C GLY A 218 9.47 31.03 8.93
N GLY A 219 8.92 29.87 8.52
CA GLY A 219 9.67 28.81 7.82
C GLY A 219 8.85 27.52 7.62
N ASN A 220 9.26 26.67 6.68
CA ASN A 220 8.48 25.52 6.21
C ASN A 220 8.00 24.61 7.35
N VAL A 221 6.73 24.21 7.35
CA VAL A 221 6.19 23.26 8.34
C VAL A 221 6.27 21.83 7.81
N TYR A 222 7.12 20.99 8.42
CA TYR A 222 7.41 19.63 7.97
C TYR A 222 6.56 18.54 8.65
N SER A 223 6.10 18.78 9.88
CA SER A 223 5.36 17.79 10.66
C SER A 223 4.27 18.46 11.48
N VAL A 224 3.11 17.81 11.59
CA VAL A 224 2.01 18.26 12.45
C VAL A 224 1.37 17.09 13.19
N SER A 225 0.81 17.36 14.36
CA SER A 225 0.04 16.38 15.13
C SER A 225 -1.09 17.07 15.91
N ILE A 226 -2.19 16.35 16.09
CA ILE A 226 -3.39 16.80 16.81
C ILE A 226 -3.82 15.76 17.84
N THR A 227 -4.36 16.23 18.96
CA THR A 227 -4.83 15.40 20.08
C THR A 227 -6.11 14.67 19.74
N SER A 228 -6.46 13.65 20.52
CA SER A 228 -7.71 12.93 20.27
C SER A 228 -8.96 13.77 20.46
N ASP A 229 -8.90 14.72 21.40
CA ASP A 229 -9.98 15.68 21.67
C ASP A 229 -9.96 16.91 20.75
N GLY A 230 -8.96 17.04 19.86
CA GLY A 230 -8.79 18.17 18.96
C GLY A 230 -8.41 19.50 19.63
N ASN A 231 -8.24 19.53 20.95
CA ASN A 231 -7.99 20.76 21.70
C ASN A 231 -6.60 21.34 21.45
N TYR A 232 -5.65 20.53 21.00
CA TYR A 232 -4.27 20.97 20.87
C TYR A 232 -3.63 20.45 19.59
N ILE A 233 -2.83 21.33 19.01
CA ILE A 233 -2.17 21.14 17.74
C ILE A 233 -0.72 21.54 17.94
N VAL A 234 0.16 20.75 17.35
CA VAL A 234 1.58 21.03 17.41
C VAL A 234 2.14 20.88 16.01
N ALA A 235 3.06 21.77 15.68
CA ALA A 235 3.66 21.84 14.37
C ALA A 235 5.18 22.03 14.44
N GLY A 236 5.87 21.40 13.50
CA GLY A 236 7.31 21.49 13.35
C GLY A 236 7.71 22.31 12.15
N SER A 237 8.37 23.45 12.39
CA SER A 237 8.70 24.46 11.38
C SER A 237 10.22 24.75 11.26
N LYS A 238 10.65 25.12 10.06
CA LYS A 238 12.03 25.51 9.70
C LYS A 238 12.47 26.86 10.29
N ASP A 239 11.53 27.67 10.76
CA ASP A 239 11.76 29.03 11.24
C ASP A 239 12.53 29.14 12.54
N ASN A 240 12.38 28.13 13.39
CA ASN A 240 13.08 27.98 14.66
C ASN A 240 13.41 26.51 14.96
N VAL A 241 13.52 25.71 13.89
CA VAL A 241 14.11 24.38 13.88
C VAL A 241 13.24 23.40 14.66
N VAL A 242 12.25 22.79 13.99
CA VAL A 242 11.45 21.66 14.47
C VAL A 242 11.09 20.78 13.26
N HIS A 243 11.41 19.48 13.32
CA HIS A 243 11.19 18.53 12.23
C HIS A 243 10.10 17.51 12.53
N SER A 244 9.99 17.04 13.77
CA SER A 244 8.95 16.07 14.16
C SER A 244 8.24 16.50 15.42
N VAL A 245 6.95 16.21 15.44
CA VAL A 245 6.06 16.69 16.47
C VAL A 245 4.98 15.65 16.75
N LEU A 246 4.72 15.40 18.04
CA LEU A 246 3.64 14.56 18.50
C LEU A 246 2.97 15.16 19.73
N ILE A 247 1.69 14.86 19.88
CA ILE A 247 0.92 15.22 21.05
C ILE A 247 0.19 14.00 21.60
N THR A 248 0.07 13.90 22.91
CA THR A 248 -0.59 12.77 23.55
C THR A 248 -2.09 12.76 23.23
N PRO A 249 -2.75 11.58 23.25
CA PRO A 249 -4.18 11.48 22.97
C PRO A 249 -5.04 12.43 23.80
N ASP A 250 -4.72 12.59 25.09
CA ASP A 250 -5.41 13.48 26.04
C ASP A 250 -5.02 14.96 25.93
N GLY A 251 -4.06 15.28 25.05
CA GLY A 251 -3.54 16.62 24.84
C GLY A 251 -2.75 17.24 25.97
N ASN A 252 -2.42 16.46 26.98
CA ASN A 252 -1.70 17.00 28.12
C ASN A 252 -0.23 17.30 27.80
N TYR A 253 0.37 16.60 26.82
CA TYR A 253 1.81 16.67 26.55
C TYR A 253 2.15 16.70 25.07
N ILE A 254 3.16 17.48 24.76
CA ILE A 254 3.61 17.79 23.41
C ILE A 254 5.11 17.52 23.32
N VAL A 255 5.54 16.65 22.41
CA VAL A 255 6.96 16.41 22.12
C VAL A 255 7.33 16.98 20.77
N VAL A 256 8.48 17.63 20.73
CA VAL A 256 8.99 18.38 19.59
C VAL A 256 10.46 18.06 19.41
N GLY A 257 10.83 17.48 18.26
CA GLY A 257 12.20 17.24 17.84
C GLY A 257 12.66 18.25 16.80
N SER A 258 13.89 18.77 16.91
CA SER A 258 14.41 19.84 16.04
C SER A 258 15.61 19.48 15.15
N MET A 259 15.66 20.03 13.92
CA MET A 259 16.83 20.00 13.01
C MET A 259 17.49 21.30 12.55
N ASN A 260 18.82 21.31 12.52
CA ASN A 260 19.68 22.38 12.09
C ASN A 260 19.71 22.50 10.55
N ILE A 261 19.24 23.63 10.03
CA ILE A 261 19.53 24.05 8.66
C ILE A 261 19.99 25.51 8.70
N ALA A 262 21.07 25.82 7.96
CA ALA A 262 21.62 27.17 7.75
C ALA A 262 22.13 27.91 9.00
N GLY A 263 22.90 27.23 9.87
CA GLY A 263 23.67 27.89 10.95
C GLY A 263 22.91 28.10 12.26
N SER A 264 21.69 27.58 12.40
CA SER A 264 20.97 27.55 13.67
C SER A 264 21.55 26.49 14.62
N LYS A 265 21.84 26.81 15.88
CA LYS A 265 22.38 25.84 16.87
C LYS A 265 21.31 24.92 17.48
N ASN A 266 20.07 24.92 17.01
CA ASN A 266 18.99 24.19 17.70
C ASN A 266 19.01 22.69 17.38
N LYS A 267 19.53 21.93 18.33
CA LYS A 267 19.53 20.47 18.39
C LYS A 267 18.85 20.09 19.69
N ASN A 268 17.55 20.27 19.79
CA ASN A 268 16.80 20.11 21.02
C ASN A 268 15.63 19.14 20.85
N VAL A 269 15.33 18.44 21.94
CA VAL A 269 14.02 17.86 22.19
C VAL A 269 13.32 18.78 23.18
N TYR A 270 12.08 19.15 22.89
CA TYR A 270 11.26 19.93 23.80
C TYR A 270 10.05 19.12 24.23
N LEU A 271 9.68 19.25 25.49
CA LEU A 271 8.37 18.86 25.97
C LEU A 271 7.60 20.09 26.43
N PHE A 272 6.38 20.24 25.93
CA PHE A 272 5.45 21.26 26.38
C PHE A 272 4.26 20.59 27.06
N ASN A 273 3.64 21.31 27.98
CA ASN A 273 2.32 20.95 28.46
C ASN A 273 1.25 21.53 27.54
N ARG A 274 0.01 21.13 27.81
CA ARG A 274 -1.20 21.59 27.12
C ARG A 274 -1.31 23.11 26.92
N LYS A 275 -0.79 23.94 27.83
CA LYS A 275 -0.86 25.41 27.71
C LYS A 275 0.24 26.00 26.80
N GLY A 276 0.99 25.16 26.08
CA GLY A 276 2.17 25.58 25.31
C GLY A 276 3.33 26.03 26.20
N ARG A 277 3.26 25.79 27.52
CA ARG A 277 4.37 26.08 28.43
C ARG A 277 5.42 25.00 28.24
N LEU A 278 6.64 25.43 27.92
CA LEU A 278 7.81 24.58 27.92
C LEU A 278 7.96 23.95 29.31
N LEU A 279 7.81 22.64 29.40
CA LEU A 279 8.09 21.88 30.61
C LEU A 279 9.60 21.69 30.75
N TRP A 280 10.23 21.24 29.67
CA TRP A 280 11.67 21.10 29.60
C TRP A 280 12.15 21.13 28.15
N LYS A 281 13.43 21.47 27.99
CA LYS A 281 14.19 21.32 26.75
C LYS A 281 15.46 20.57 27.03
N TYR A 282 15.88 19.75 26.08
CA TYR A 282 17.12 18.98 26.18
C TYR A 282 17.95 19.18 24.92
N TYR A 283 19.19 19.64 25.08
CA TYR A 283 20.13 19.83 23.97
C TYR A 283 20.79 18.50 23.59
N THR A 284 20.51 18.02 22.39
CA THR A 284 21.08 16.84 21.75
C THR A 284 22.38 17.20 21.00
N ASP A 285 23.21 16.19 20.75
CA ASP A 285 24.52 16.39 20.07
C ASP A 285 24.35 16.57 18.55
N SER A 286 23.17 16.20 18.06
CA SER A 286 22.75 16.15 16.66
C SER A 286 21.27 16.54 16.61
N ASP A 287 20.76 16.91 15.46
CA ASP A 287 19.34 17.13 15.20
C ASP A 287 18.46 15.93 15.58
N VAL A 288 17.14 16.08 15.41
CA VAL A 288 16.08 15.12 15.78
C VAL A 288 15.10 14.98 14.60
N GLU A 289 15.10 13.84 13.91
CA GLU A 289 14.17 13.53 12.80
C GLU A 289 12.90 12.88 13.32
N SER A 290 13.01 12.01 14.32
CA SER A 290 11.90 11.19 14.78
C SER A 290 11.75 11.31 16.29
N VAL A 291 10.50 11.50 16.74
CA VAL A 291 10.12 11.49 18.15
C VAL A 291 8.95 10.56 18.37
N SER A 292 8.83 10.01 19.57
CA SER A 292 7.67 9.25 20.03
C SER A 292 7.41 9.51 21.51
N ILE A 293 6.15 9.46 21.93
CA ILE A 293 5.70 9.76 23.30
C ILE A 293 4.65 8.74 23.76
N THR A 294 4.70 8.36 25.04
CA THR A 294 3.65 7.50 25.63
C THR A 294 2.33 8.25 25.77
N PRO A 295 1.17 7.57 25.70
CA PRO A 295 -0.13 8.24 25.79
C PRO A 295 -0.36 9.06 27.07
N ASP A 296 0.28 8.69 28.18
CA ASP A 296 0.25 9.39 29.46
C ASP A 296 1.30 10.52 29.56
N GLY A 297 2.12 10.69 28.52
CA GLY A 297 3.25 11.61 28.43
C GLY A 297 4.36 11.38 29.45
N ASN A 298 4.39 10.21 30.09
CA ASN A 298 5.41 9.91 31.09
C ASN A 298 6.79 9.67 30.47
N TYR A 299 6.85 9.25 29.20
CA TYR A 299 8.10 8.93 28.53
C TYR A 299 8.15 9.48 27.12
N VAL A 300 9.36 9.92 26.74
CA VAL A 300 9.65 10.50 25.42
C VAL A 300 10.88 9.82 24.86
N VAL A 301 10.82 9.42 23.59
CA VAL A 301 11.99 8.98 22.83
C VAL A 301 12.21 9.92 21.65
N ALA A 302 13.48 10.18 21.36
CA ALA A 302 13.90 10.97 20.21
C ALA A 302 15.10 10.32 19.53
N GLY A 303 15.21 10.49 18.21
CA GLY A 303 16.32 9.99 17.41
C GLY A 303 16.71 10.93 16.28
N TRP A 304 18.01 11.20 16.17
CA TRP A 304 18.76 11.48 14.92
C TRP A 304 20.26 11.70 15.20
N GLY A 305 21.01 11.83 14.11
CA GLY A 305 22.43 11.55 14.08
C GLY A 305 22.65 10.12 14.54
N TYR A 306 23.63 9.91 15.39
CA TYR A 306 23.97 8.58 15.88
C TYR A 306 23.35 8.27 17.24
N ASN A 307 22.33 9.00 17.70
CA ASN A 307 21.88 8.88 19.08
C ASN A 307 20.38 8.65 19.20
N ILE A 308 20.03 7.76 20.12
CA ILE A 308 18.69 7.58 20.66
C ILE A 308 18.69 8.17 22.06
N TYR A 309 17.70 9.00 22.36
CA TYR A 309 17.52 9.63 23.65
C TYR A 309 16.20 9.20 24.28
N PHE A 310 16.22 8.86 25.56
CA PHE A 310 15.03 8.50 26.32
C PHE A 310 14.89 9.36 27.56
N PHE A 311 13.72 9.97 27.71
CA PHE A 311 13.43 10.93 28.76
C PHE A 311 12.23 10.49 29.57
N ASN A 312 12.22 10.87 30.85
CA ASN A 312 10.99 10.91 31.61
C ASN A 312 10.24 12.23 31.39
N ARG A 313 9.07 12.34 32.00
CA ARG A 313 8.19 13.51 31.92
C ARG A 313 8.81 14.81 32.40
N GLU A 314 9.73 14.74 33.36
CA GLU A 314 10.46 15.92 33.87
C GLU A 314 11.61 16.36 32.97
N GLY A 315 11.90 15.61 31.90
CA GLY A 315 12.99 15.93 30.96
C GLY A 315 14.34 15.44 31.41
N LYS A 316 14.37 14.62 32.45
CA LYS A 316 15.56 13.90 32.85
C LYS A 316 15.86 12.88 31.76
N LEU A 317 17.04 13.00 31.16
CA LEU A 317 17.60 11.96 30.33
C LEU A 317 17.78 10.70 31.20
N LEU A 318 16.98 9.69 30.94
CA LEU A 318 17.07 8.39 31.62
C LEU A 318 18.24 7.59 31.05
N TRP A 319 18.35 7.57 29.72
CA TRP A 319 19.51 7.00 29.04
C TRP A 319 19.67 7.59 27.63
N LYS A 320 20.89 7.44 27.11
CA LYS A 320 21.27 7.78 25.75
C LYS A 320 22.06 6.61 25.16
N TYR A 321 21.76 6.27 23.92
CA TYR A 321 22.46 5.20 23.22
C TYR A 321 23.04 5.69 21.89
N LYS A 322 24.34 5.50 21.70
CA LYS A 322 25.03 5.84 20.43
C LYS A 322 25.00 4.66 19.47
N THR A 323 24.24 4.78 18.39
CA THR A 323 24.15 3.82 17.28
C THR A 323 25.33 3.97 16.31
N ARG A 324 25.38 3.12 15.27
CA ARG A 324 26.43 3.13 14.24
C ARG A 324 26.06 3.91 12.98
N GLY A 325 24.84 4.44 12.88
CA GLY A 325 24.35 5.20 11.73
C GLY A 325 23.28 6.21 12.12
N ALA A 326 22.77 6.96 11.15
CA ALA A 326 21.66 7.89 11.35
C ALA A 326 20.44 7.17 11.96
N VAL A 327 19.79 7.72 12.99
CA VAL A 327 18.51 7.20 13.49
C VAL A 327 17.39 7.82 12.66
N GLU A 328 16.70 7.01 11.88
CA GLU A 328 15.67 7.46 10.92
C GLU A 328 14.26 7.39 11.51
N SER A 329 14.01 6.43 12.40
CA SER A 329 12.68 6.20 12.97
C SER A 329 12.78 5.62 14.37
N VAL A 330 11.97 6.14 15.29
CA VAL A 330 11.81 5.61 16.66
C VAL A 330 10.34 5.36 16.98
N SER A 331 10.07 4.36 17.82
CA SER A 331 8.74 4.09 18.34
C SER A 331 8.82 3.51 19.76
N ILE A 332 7.77 3.71 20.55
CA ILE A 332 7.70 3.34 21.97
C ILE A 332 6.38 2.66 22.31
N THR A 333 6.40 1.67 23.20
CA THR A 333 5.17 1.06 23.72
C THR A 333 4.43 2.01 24.66
N PRO A 334 3.09 1.94 24.77
CA PRO A 334 2.31 2.85 25.60
C PRO A 334 2.71 2.92 27.08
N ASP A 335 3.24 1.83 27.63
CA ASP A 335 3.74 1.73 29.01
C ASP A 335 5.19 2.23 29.18
N GLY A 336 5.85 2.59 28.08
CA GLY A 336 7.25 3.00 28.03
C GLY A 336 8.25 1.86 28.29
N ASN A 337 7.81 0.60 28.30
CA ASN A 337 8.68 -0.53 28.62
C ASN A 337 9.66 -0.90 27.50
N TYR A 338 9.30 -0.62 26.24
CA TYR A 338 10.11 -0.96 25.08
C TYR A 338 10.25 0.21 24.11
N VAL A 339 11.47 0.39 23.62
CA VAL A 339 11.82 1.38 22.60
C VAL A 339 12.44 0.65 21.41
N VAL A 340 11.89 0.87 20.21
CA VAL A 340 12.46 0.40 18.96
C VAL A 340 13.04 1.57 18.17
N ALA A 341 14.16 1.33 17.49
CA ALA A 341 14.74 2.29 16.56
C ALA A 341 15.25 1.63 15.28
N GLY A 342 14.97 2.26 14.14
CA GLY A 342 15.65 2.03 12.87
C GLY A 342 16.81 2.99 12.75
N SER A 343 18.04 2.47 12.71
CA SER A 343 19.24 3.31 12.64
C SER A 343 20.36 2.72 11.80
N GLY A 344 20.80 3.49 10.80
CA GLY A 344 21.70 3.02 9.77
C GLY A 344 21.18 1.71 9.21
N TYR A 345 22.00 0.66 9.31
CA TYR A 345 21.63 -0.66 8.80
C TYR A 345 20.98 -1.58 9.81
N CYS A 346 20.62 -1.08 10.99
CA CYS A 346 20.21 -1.91 12.11
C CYS A 346 18.81 -1.54 12.63
N VAL A 347 18.10 -2.57 13.08
CA VAL A 347 16.97 -2.42 14.00
C VAL A 347 17.49 -2.67 15.41
N TYR A 348 17.07 -1.84 16.36
CA TYR A 348 17.43 -1.94 17.77
C TYR A 348 16.18 -2.06 18.63
N LEU A 349 16.23 -2.88 19.67
CA LEU A 349 15.23 -2.92 20.74
C LEU A 349 15.89 -2.70 22.10
N PHE A 350 15.32 -1.80 22.88
CA PHE A 350 15.74 -1.48 24.23
C PHE A 350 14.60 -1.73 25.21
N ASN A 351 14.96 -2.07 26.44
CA ASN A 351 14.03 -1.96 27.55
C ASN A 351 14.04 -0.53 28.11
N LYS A 352 13.14 -0.27 29.06
CA LYS A 352 12.99 1.01 29.76
C LYS A 352 14.26 1.51 30.43
N GLU A 353 15.10 0.62 30.95
CA GLU A 353 16.37 0.96 31.59
C GLU A 353 17.50 1.30 30.59
N GLY A 354 17.24 1.20 29.28
CA GLY A 354 18.20 1.50 28.23
C GLY A 354 19.15 0.35 27.91
N ARG A 355 18.88 -0.84 28.46
CA ARG A 355 19.59 -2.06 28.09
C ARG A 355 19.19 -2.43 26.66
N LEU A 356 20.20 -2.51 25.79
CA LEU A 356 20.03 -3.11 24.47
C LEU A 356 19.63 -4.59 24.66
N LEU A 357 18.40 -4.93 24.29
CA LEU A 357 17.92 -6.30 24.34
C LEU A 357 18.47 -7.08 23.14
N TRP A 358 18.37 -6.50 21.95
CA TRP A 358 18.99 -7.05 20.75
C TRP A 358 19.16 -5.97 19.67
N LYS A 359 20.04 -6.27 18.71
CA LYS A 359 20.20 -5.52 17.47
C LYS A 359 20.21 -6.48 16.28
N TYR A 360 19.65 -6.08 15.16
CA TYR A 360 19.62 -6.87 13.94
C TYR A 360 20.11 -6.05 12.75
N ASN A 361 21.19 -6.49 12.09
CA ASN A 361 21.72 -5.83 10.90
C ASN A 361 20.93 -6.28 9.65
N THR A 362 20.17 -5.37 9.07
CA THR A 362 19.38 -5.59 7.86
C THR A 362 20.23 -5.47 6.59
N GLY A 363 21.38 -4.78 6.66
CA GLY A 363 22.33 -4.57 5.58
C GLY A 363 22.07 -3.34 4.68
N SER A 364 21.09 -2.49 4.99
CA SER A 364 20.88 -1.17 4.35
C SER A 364 19.98 -0.31 5.26
N VAL A 365 19.77 0.94 4.90
CA VAL A 365 19.04 1.92 5.71
C VAL A 365 17.66 1.40 6.10
N VAL A 366 17.29 1.60 7.37
CA VAL A 366 16.00 1.23 7.97
C VAL A 366 15.18 2.52 8.19
N PRO A 367 14.41 2.99 7.18
CA PRO A 367 13.72 4.28 7.26
C PRO A 367 12.50 4.28 8.19
N SER A 368 11.92 3.11 8.48
CA SER A 368 10.66 3.02 9.21
C SER A 368 10.61 1.77 10.07
N VAL A 369 10.22 1.94 11.32
CA VAL A 369 9.96 0.87 12.29
C VAL A 369 8.61 1.11 12.99
N SER A 370 7.97 0.03 13.44
CA SER A 370 6.79 0.10 14.30
C SER A 370 6.75 -1.08 15.26
N ILE A 371 6.12 -0.91 16.42
CA ILE A 371 6.04 -1.88 17.51
C ILE A 371 4.58 -2.03 17.97
N THR A 372 4.17 -3.25 18.31
CA THR A 372 2.84 -3.48 18.90
C THR A 372 2.76 -2.93 20.34
N PRO A 373 1.57 -2.53 20.83
CA PRO A 373 1.43 -1.96 22.18
C PRO A 373 1.96 -2.85 23.32
N ASP A 374 1.89 -4.16 23.16
CA ASP A 374 2.40 -5.16 24.10
C ASP A 374 3.92 -5.43 23.97
N GLY A 375 4.57 -4.81 22.99
CA GLY A 375 5.98 -4.99 22.66
C GLY A 375 6.33 -6.35 22.05
N ASN A 376 5.35 -7.21 21.74
CA ASN A 376 5.59 -8.57 21.28
C ASN A 376 6.11 -8.65 19.84
N TYR A 377 5.72 -7.70 18.98
CA TYR A 377 6.07 -7.70 17.57
C TYR A 377 6.67 -6.36 17.12
N ILE A 378 7.72 -6.46 16.30
CA ILE A 378 8.42 -5.32 15.72
C ILE A 378 8.48 -5.51 14.21
N VAL A 379 8.00 -4.52 13.46
CA VAL A 379 8.15 -4.46 12.00
C VAL A 379 9.20 -3.44 11.61
N ALA A 380 9.96 -3.74 10.56
CA ALA A 380 10.91 -2.81 9.95
C ALA A 380 10.87 -2.86 8.43
N GLY A 381 10.89 -1.68 7.80
CA GLY A 381 11.16 -1.50 6.37
C GLY A 381 12.64 -1.21 6.12
N ARG A 382 13.14 -1.57 4.94
CA ARG A 382 14.54 -1.34 4.55
C ARG A 382 14.60 -0.78 3.12
N TRP A 383 15.50 0.18 2.86
CA TRP A 383 15.79 0.64 1.49
C TRP A 383 16.36 -0.45 0.58
N GLY A 384 17.03 -1.46 1.14
CA GLY A 384 17.39 -2.68 0.42
C GLY A 384 16.20 -3.56 0.04
N GLY A 385 14.97 -3.14 0.32
CA GLY A 385 13.71 -3.70 -0.16
C GLY A 385 13.14 -4.86 0.63
N ASN A 386 13.63 -5.12 1.84
CA ASN A 386 13.06 -6.14 2.69
C ASN A 386 12.11 -5.52 3.72
N VAL A 387 10.98 -6.18 3.96
CA VAL A 387 10.17 -6.04 5.16
C VAL A 387 10.58 -7.14 6.14
N TYR A 388 10.72 -6.80 7.42
CA TYR A 388 11.08 -7.74 8.47
C TYR A 388 10.03 -7.72 9.57
N LEU A 389 9.74 -8.90 10.14
CA LEU A 389 9.00 -9.04 11.39
C LEU A 389 9.86 -9.78 12.42
N PHE A 390 9.98 -9.20 13.60
CA PHE A 390 10.68 -9.78 14.74
C PHE A 390 9.69 -10.00 15.88
N ASN A 391 9.98 -11.00 16.72
CA ASN A 391 9.40 -11.04 18.05
C ASN A 391 10.23 -10.16 19.02
N ARG A 392 9.72 -9.96 20.22
CA ARG A 392 10.39 -9.19 21.28
C ARG A 392 11.78 -9.72 21.64
N GLU A 393 12.02 -11.02 21.55
CA GLU A 393 13.33 -11.63 21.83
C GLU A 393 14.36 -11.42 20.71
N GLY A 394 13.98 -10.76 19.60
CA GLY A 394 14.86 -10.44 18.48
C GLY A 394 15.00 -11.57 17.46
N LYS A 395 14.19 -12.63 17.60
CA LYS A 395 14.08 -13.67 16.60
C LYS A 395 13.37 -13.10 15.37
N LEU A 396 14.05 -13.17 14.23
CA LEU A 396 13.43 -12.93 12.94
C LEU A 396 12.35 -13.99 12.71
N LEU A 397 11.08 -13.57 12.71
CA LEU A 397 9.95 -14.45 12.43
C LEU A 397 9.86 -14.72 10.92
N TRP A 398 9.95 -13.65 10.13
CA TRP A 398 10.04 -13.73 8.68
C TRP A 398 10.64 -12.45 8.09
N LYS A 399 11.11 -12.55 6.85
CA LYS A 399 11.44 -11.41 5.99
C LYS A 399 10.84 -11.61 4.60
N TYR A 400 10.47 -10.50 3.96
CA TYR A 400 9.91 -10.52 2.62
C TYR A 400 10.66 -9.53 1.72
N LYS A 401 11.18 -10.01 0.57
CA LYS A 401 11.87 -9.18 -0.42
C LYS A 401 10.86 -8.61 -1.41
N THR A 402 10.70 -7.29 -1.36
CA THR A 402 10.00 -6.47 -2.36
C THR A 402 10.92 -6.17 -3.54
N GLY A 403 10.37 -5.56 -4.60
CA GLY A 403 11.13 -5.16 -5.79
C GLY A 403 11.94 -3.87 -5.63
N GLY A 404 11.63 -3.05 -4.63
CA GLY A 404 12.15 -1.68 -4.49
C GLY A 404 12.44 -1.31 -3.04
N ARG A 405 12.69 -0.03 -2.75
CA ARG A 405 12.95 0.44 -1.39
C ARG A 405 11.66 0.42 -0.57
N VAL A 406 11.67 -0.17 0.64
CA VAL A 406 10.52 -0.05 1.56
C VAL A 406 10.70 1.21 2.40
N TYR A 407 9.81 2.18 2.22
CA TYR A 407 9.91 3.51 2.82
C TYR A 407 9.08 3.64 4.11
N SER A 408 7.88 3.06 4.11
CA SER A 408 6.95 3.14 5.23
C SER A 408 6.39 1.75 5.57
N VAL A 409 6.29 1.46 6.87
CA VAL A 409 5.65 0.25 7.40
C VAL A 409 4.69 0.59 8.53
N SER A 410 3.63 -0.20 8.68
CA SER A 410 2.73 -0.12 9.84
C SER A 410 2.21 -1.51 10.23
N ILE A 411 1.87 -1.70 11.50
CA ILE A 411 1.41 -2.96 12.09
C ILE A 411 0.16 -2.74 12.93
N THR A 412 -0.79 -3.66 12.89
CA THR A 412 -1.98 -3.62 13.76
C THR A 412 -1.60 -3.88 15.22
N PRO A 413 -2.35 -3.36 16.20
CA PRO A 413 -2.08 -3.56 17.62
C PRO A 413 -1.97 -5.02 18.06
N ASP A 414 -2.72 -5.92 17.41
CA ASP A 414 -2.70 -7.37 17.67
C ASP A 414 -1.56 -8.10 16.94
N GLY A 415 -0.77 -7.40 16.12
CA GLY A 415 0.30 -7.96 15.29
C GLY A 415 -0.17 -8.81 14.11
N ASN A 416 -1.49 -8.95 13.88
CA ASN A 416 -2.01 -9.85 12.85
C ASN A 416 -1.75 -9.34 11.42
N TYR A 417 -1.64 -8.02 11.23
CA TYR A 417 -1.46 -7.41 9.92
C TYR A 417 -0.30 -6.43 9.86
N ILE A 418 0.44 -6.52 8.76
CA ILE A 418 1.56 -5.64 8.45
C ILE A 418 1.34 -5.06 7.06
N VAL A 419 1.41 -3.73 6.94
CA VAL A 419 1.40 -3.04 5.65
C VAL A 419 2.78 -2.44 5.36
N ALA A 420 3.19 -2.45 4.09
CA ALA A 420 4.42 -1.81 3.63
C ALA A 420 4.19 -1.05 2.31
N GLY A 421 4.71 0.19 2.25
CA GLY A 421 4.82 0.98 1.02
C GLY A 421 6.23 0.88 0.42
N SER A 422 6.31 0.62 -0.89
CA SER A 422 7.58 0.42 -1.60
C SER A 422 7.72 1.28 -2.85
N TRP A 423 8.96 1.66 -3.15
CA TRP A 423 9.41 2.29 -4.40
C TRP A 423 9.52 1.31 -5.58
N ASP A 424 9.02 0.09 -5.46
CA ASP A 424 8.66 -0.72 -6.63
C ASP A 424 7.24 -0.43 -7.11
N LYS A 425 6.63 0.63 -6.58
CA LYS A 425 5.29 1.08 -6.89
C LYS A 425 4.22 0.12 -6.41
N ASN A 426 4.46 -0.55 -5.29
CA ASN A 426 3.46 -1.43 -4.68
C ASN A 426 3.20 -1.11 -3.20
N VAL A 427 1.94 -1.29 -2.83
CA VAL A 427 1.52 -1.52 -1.45
C VAL A 427 1.47 -3.02 -1.21
N TYR A 428 1.98 -3.47 -0.07
CA TYR A 428 1.97 -4.87 0.35
C TYR A 428 1.21 -5.05 1.66
N LEU A 429 0.35 -6.06 1.74
CA LEU A 429 -0.28 -6.51 2.99
C LEU A 429 0.15 -7.93 3.34
N PHE A 430 0.64 -8.11 4.56
CA PHE A 430 1.04 -9.40 5.11
C PHE A 430 0.19 -9.77 6.32
N ASN A 431 0.06 -11.07 6.56
CA ASN A 431 -0.36 -11.57 7.87
C ASN A 431 0.84 -11.76 8.81
N LYS A 432 0.58 -12.07 10.08
CA LYS A 432 1.63 -12.32 11.08
C LYS A 432 2.60 -13.46 10.73
N GLU A 433 2.17 -14.45 9.96
CA GLU A 433 3.05 -15.54 9.48
C GLU A 433 3.94 -15.15 8.29
N GLY A 434 3.83 -13.91 7.80
CA GLY A 434 4.63 -13.41 6.67
C GLY A 434 4.11 -13.83 5.31
N ARG A 435 2.89 -14.36 5.26
CA ARG A 435 2.20 -14.65 4.00
C ARG A 435 1.75 -13.33 3.41
N LEU A 436 2.17 -13.07 2.18
CA LEU A 436 1.63 -11.98 1.38
C LEU A 436 0.15 -12.25 1.10
N LEU A 437 -0.73 -11.45 1.69
CA LEU A 437 -2.17 -11.54 1.49
C LEU A 437 -2.57 -10.93 0.15
N TRP A 438 -2.08 -9.72 -0.13
CA TRP A 438 -2.20 -9.09 -1.43
C TRP A 438 -1.09 -8.05 -1.63
N LYS A 439 -0.88 -7.66 -2.88
CA LYS A 439 -0.12 -6.47 -3.24
C LYS A 439 -0.86 -5.71 -4.34
N TYR A 440 -0.70 -4.39 -4.35
CA TYR A 440 -1.36 -3.52 -5.31
C TYR A 440 -0.33 -2.63 -5.99
N TYR A 441 -0.29 -2.66 -7.32
CA TYR A 441 0.59 -1.81 -8.12
C TYR A 441 -0.06 -0.44 -8.31
N THR A 442 0.46 0.57 -7.63
CA THR A 442 -0.03 1.96 -7.70
C THR A 442 0.35 2.65 -9.01
N GLY A 443 1.42 2.19 -9.67
CA GLY A 443 2.01 2.86 -10.83
C GLY A 443 3.07 3.92 -10.47
N SER A 444 3.19 4.20 -9.18
CA SER A 444 3.91 5.32 -8.57
C SER A 444 4.56 4.87 -7.25
N ASP A 445 5.69 5.45 -6.86
CA ASP A 445 6.39 5.05 -5.64
C ASP A 445 5.50 5.31 -4.41
N VAL A 446 5.46 4.38 -3.45
CA VAL A 446 4.59 4.52 -2.27
C VAL A 446 5.39 5.07 -1.10
N GLU A 447 5.10 6.33 -0.73
CA GLU A 447 5.84 7.07 0.29
C GLU A 447 5.29 6.84 1.69
N SER A 448 3.97 6.70 1.82
CA SER A 448 3.30 6.63 3.12
C SER A 448 2.19 5.60 3.10
N VAL A 449 2.12 4.79 4.16
CA VAL A 449 1.03 3.84 4.41
C VAL A 449 0.55 3.95 5.84
N SER A 450 -0.74 3.72 6.06
CA SER A 450 -1.32 3.55 7.39
C SER A 450 -2.42 2.48 7.36
N ILE A 451 -2.68 1.85 8.49
CA ILE A 451 -3.67 0.78 8.67
C ILE A 451 -4.52 1.04 9.91
N THR A 452 -5.82 0.78 9.84
CA THR A 452 -6.71 0.93 11.00
C THR A 452 -6.40 -0.13 12.07
N PRO A 453 -6.68 0.15 13.36
CA PRO A 453 -6.38 -0.79 14.46
C PRO A 453 -7.02 -2.16 14.30
N ASP A 454 -8.21 -2.22 13.70
CA ASP A 454 -8.92 -3.45 13.43
C ASP A 454 -8.43 -4.21 12.18
N GLY A 455 -7.46 -3.63 11.47
CA GLY A 455 -6.89 -4.14 10.23
C GLY A 455 -7.79 -4.00 9.01
N ASN A 456 -8.97 -3.37 9.11
CA ASN A 456 -9.98 -3.40 8.04
C ASN A 456 -9.66 -2.47 6.87
N TYR A 457 -8.97 -1.36 7.12
CA TYR A 457 -8.70 -0.34 6.12
C TYR A 457 -7.23 0.03 6.08
N ILE A 458 -6.73 0.24 4.86
CA ILE A 458 -5.37 0.68 4.60
C ILE A 458 -5.44 1.92 3.72
N VAL A 459 -4.69 2.96 4.06
CA VAL A 459 -4.51 4.14 3.21
C VAL A 459 -3.06 4.18 2.70
N ALA A 460 -2.87 4.61 1.46
CA ALA A 460 -1.55 4.86 0.89
C ALA A 460 -1.51 6.19 0.13
N GLY A 461 -0.38 6.88 0.24
CA GLY A 461 -0.02 8.03 -0.60
C GLY A 461 1.14 7.64 -1.53
N SER A 462 1.02 8.01 -2.80
CA SER A 462 2.08 7.75 -3.80
C SER A 462 2.68 9.03 -4.39
N ASP A 463 3.95 8.93 -4.75
CA ASP A 463 4.77 9.91 -5.47
C ASP A 463 5.03 9.39 -6.91
N TYR A 464 4.81 10.25 -7.89
CA TYR A 464 5.30 10.02 -9.24
C TYR A 464 5.50 11.36 -9.90
N ILE A 465 6.69 11.61 -10.45
CA ILE A 465 7.11 12.85 -11.13
C ILE A 465 5.92 13.55 -11.83
N TRP A 466 5.38 14.59 -11.18
CA TRP A 466 4.22 15.44 -11.58
C TRP A 466 2.79 14.87 -11.41
N SER A 467 2.56 13.83 -10.60
CA SER A 467 1.22 13.38 -10.16
C SER A 467 1.27 12.33 -9.04
N GLY A 468 0.56 12.56 -7.93
CA GLY A 468 0.33 11.59 -6.87
C GLY A 468 -1.06 10.95 -6.91
N ASN A 469 -1.27 9.96 -6.04
CA ASN A 469 -2.59 9.39 -5.80
C ASN A 469 -2.77 9.09 -4.31
N VAL A 470 -4.02 9.23 -3.86
CA VAL A 470 -4.48 8.70 -2.57
C VAL A 470 -5.26 7.43 -2.86
N TYR A 471 -4.95 6.36 -2.13
CA TYR A 471 -5.64 5.08 -2.23
C TYR A 471 -6.25 4.70 -0.90
N LEU A 472 -7.47 4.16 -0.93
CA LEU A 472 -8.05 3.44 0.19
C LEU A 472 -8.27 1.99 -0.20
N PHE A 473 -7.81 1.09 0.66
CA PHE A 473 -8.00 -0.34 0.51
C PHE A 473 -8.81 -0.92 1.68
N ALA A 474 -9.61 -1.95 1.41
CA ALA A 474 -10.12 -2.85 2.43
C ALA A 474 -9.16 -4.03 2.63
N SER A 475 -9.06 -4.59 3.83
CA SER A 475 -8.36 -5.87 4.05
C SER A 475 -9.29 -7.08 3.86
N LEU A 476 -8.69 -8.26 3.64
CA LEU A 476 -9.42 -9.53 3.52
C LEU A 476 -10.30 -9.84 4.76
N GLN A 477 -9.87 -9.45 5.96
CA GLN A 477 -10.65 -9.64 7.19
C GLN A 477 -11.79 -8.63 7.31
N GLY A 478 -11.73 -7.48 6.62
CA GLY A 478 -12.83 -6.53 6.55
C GLY A 478 -14.14 -7.20 6.14
N ILE A 479 -14.13 -8.09 5.15
CA ILE A 479 -15.36 -8.79 4.72
C ILE A 479 -15.83 -9.79 5.77
N GLN A 480 -14.96 -10.63 6.30
CA GLN A 480 -15.33 -11.60 7.35
C GLN A 480 -15.87 -10.90 8.60
N LYS A 481 -15.21 -9.83 9.03
CA LYS A 481 -15.59 -9.03 10.20
C LYS A 481 -16.84 -8.20 9.93
N ILE A 482 -17.05 -7.71 8.70
CA ILE A 482 -18.34 -7.15 8.28
C ILE A 482 -19.43 -8.21 8.40
N ILE A 483 -19.22 -9.43 7.90
CA ILE A 483 -20.20 -10.51 8.00
C ILE A 483 -20.49 -10.83 9.48
N GLU A 484 -19.47 -11.06 10.31
CA GLU A 484 -19.62 -11.37 11.74
C GLU A 484 -20.31 -10.24 12.52
N ASN A 485 -19.88 -8.99 12.33
CA ASN A 485 -20.49 -7.83 13.00
C ASN A 485 -21.93 -7.62 12.54
N THR A 486 -22.21 -7.79 11.25
CA THR A 486 -23.56 -7.65 10.71
C THR A 486 -24.46 -8.77 11.22
N LYS A 487 -23.95 -10.00 11.36
CA LYS A 487 -24.66 -11.11 12.03
C LYS A 487 -25.03 -10.75 13.47
N LYS A 488 -24.11 -10.15 14.24
CA LYS A 488 -24.39 -9.70 15.61
C LYS A 488 -25.52 -8.66 15.63
N ILE A 489 -25.43 -7.63 14.79
CA ILE A 489 -26.46 -6.56 14.68
C ILE A 489 -27.83 -7.17 14.32
N ILE A 490 -27.90 -8.01 13.28
CA ILE A 490 -29.16 -8.62 12.86
C ILE A 490 -29.71 -9.57 13.94
N SER A 491 -28.85 -10.29 14.66
CA SER A 491 -29.27 -11.15 15.77
C SER A 491 -29.89 -10.33 16.91
N GLN A 492 -29.33 -9.14 17.22
CA GLN A 492 -29.89 -8.19 18.19
C GLN A 492 -31.23 -7.61 17.71
N ILE A 493 -31.33 -7.21 16.44
CA ILE A 493 -32.59 -6.75 15.83
C ILE A 493 -33.65 -7.85 15.91
N LYS A 494 -33.29 -9.10 15.56
CA LYS A 494 -34.20 -10.26 15.61
C LYS A 494 -34.68 -10.52 17.04
N SER A 495 -33.80 -10.47 18.03
CA SER A 495 -34.16 -10.69 19.44
C SER A 495 -35.02 -9.56 20.01
N LYS A 496 -34.76 -8.30 19.60
CA LYS A 496 -35.45 -7.13 20.15
C LYS A 496 -36.81 -6.90 19.48
N TYR A 497 -36.95 -7.20 18.19
CA TYR A 497 -38.12 -6.77 17.40
C TYR A 497 -38.84 -7.88 16.60
N ASN A 498 -38.29 -9.10 16.55
CA ASN A 498 -38.86 -10.26 15.86
C ASN A 498 -39.39 -9.98 14.42
N ILE A 499 -38.56 -9.34 13.59
CA ILE A 499 -38.93 -8.89 12.23
C ILE A 499 -38.54 -9.94 11.18
N LYS A 500 -39.45 -10.32 10.27
CA LYS A 500 -39.20 -11.25 9.14
C LYS A 500 -37.98 -10.87 8.29
N GLU A 501 -37.75 -9.57 8.14
CA GLU A 501 -36.65 -9.02 7.32
C GLU A 501 -35.26 -9.38 7.88
N ALA A 502 -35.14 -9.63 9.19
CA ALA A 502 -33.91 -10.12 9.81
C ALA A 502 -33.51 -11.52 9.28
N GLU A 503 -34.47 -12.38 8.95
CA GLU A 503 -34.19 -13.72 8.40
C GLU A 503 -33.71 -13.64 6.94
N SER A 504 -34.25 -12.71 6.17
CA SER A 504 -33.79 -12.41 4.81
C SER A 504 -32.34 -11.90 4.82
N LEU A 505 -32.00 -11.01 5.75
CA LEU A 505 -30.63 -10.49 5.90
C LEU A 505 -29.64 -11.56 6.37
N LEU A 506 -30.05 -12.46 7.28
CA LEU A 506 -29.23 -13.61 7.66
C LEU A 506 -28.99 -14.57 6.49
N SER A 507 -29.99 -14.82 5.65
CA SER A 507 -29.83 -15.59 4.41
C SER A 507 -28.84 -14.93 3.45
N LEU A 508 -28.92 -13.60 3.30
CA LEU A 508 -27.97 -12.82 2.49
C LEU A 508 -26.54 -12.95 3.01
N LEU A 509 -26.34 -12.95 4.33
CA LEU A 509 -25.04 -13.16 4.96
C LEU A 509 -24.53 -14.61 4.85
N SER A 510 -25.41 -15.60 4.88
CA SER A 510 -25.02 -16.99 4.59
C SER A 510 -24.55 -17.14 3.14
N GLN A 511 -25.21 -16.47 2.19
CA GLN A 511 -24.73 -16.40 0.81
C GLN A 511 -23.40 -15.65 0.69
N ALA A 512 -23.20 -14.60 1.50
CA ALA A 512 -21.94 -13.89 1.58
C ALA A 512 -20.80 -14.78 2.11
N GLU A 513 -21.06 -15.57 3.15
CA GLU A 513 -20.11 -16.56 3.69
C GLU A 513 -19.82 -17.69 2.72
N GLU A 514 -20.86 -18.20 2.06
CA GLU A 514 -20.68 -19.24 1.07
C GLU A 514 -19.83 -18.74 -0.11
N ALA A 515 -20.10 -17.52 -0.57
CA ALA A 515 -19.26 -16.84 -1.56
C ALA A 515 -17.83 -16.63 -1.05
N PHE A 516 -17.66 -16.19 0.20
CA PHE A 516 -16.35 -16.01 0.84
C PHE A 516 -15.57 -17.33 0.91
N ASN A 517 -16.22 -18.41 1.36
CA ASN A 517 -15.63 -19.74 1.49
C ASN A 517 -15.30 -20.37 0.13
N LYS A 518 -16.07 -20.02 -0.92
CA LYS A 518 -15.80 -20.40 -2.31
C LYS A 518 -14.75 -19.51 -3.00
N GLY A 519 -14.29 -18.45 -2.33
CA GLY A 519 -13.30 -17.51 -2.87
C GLY A 519 -13.88 -16.43 -3.80
N ASP A 520 -15.20 -16.33 -3.92
CA ASP A 520 -15.90 -15.24 -4.62
C ASP A 520 -16.08 -14.04 -3.69
N TYR A 521 -14.96 -13.38 -3.40
CA TYR A 521 -14.92 -12.30 -2.41
C TYR A 521 -15.69 -11.05 -2.88
N LEU A 522 -15.81 -10.80 -4.19
CA LEU A 522 -16.60 -9.69 -4.74
C LEU A 522 -18.09 -9.85 -4.42
N LYS A 523 -18.62 -11.05 -4.68
CA LYS A 523 -19.98 -11.40 -4.30
C LYS A 523 -20.16 -11.39 -2.79
N ALA A 524 -19.19 -11.92 -2.04
CA ALA A 524 -19.21 -11.90 -0.58
C ALA A 524 -19.31 -10.48 -0.02
N LYS A 525 -18.47 -9.55 -0.50
CA LYS A 525 -18.46 -8.14 -0.08
C LYS A 525 -19.76 -7.44 -0.42
N LYS A 526 -20.26 -7.60 -1.66
CA LYS A 526 -21.50 -6.97 -2.10
C LYS A 526 -22.68 -7.39 -1.22
N LEU A 527 -22.83 -8.70 -1.03
CA LEU A 527 -23.87 -9.26 -0.17
C LEU A 527 -23.71 -8.83 1.30
N ALA A 528 -22.48 -8.78 1.80
CA ALA A 528 -22.20 -8.38 3.18
C ALA A 528 -22.47 -6.89 3.43
N LEU A 529 -22.11 -6.00 2.50
CA LEU A 529 -22.40 -4.57 2.59
C LEU A 529 -23.89 -4.28 2.43
N GLU A 530 -24.55 -4.93 1.47
CA GLU A 530 -26.00 -4.81 1.28
C GLU A 530 -26.76 -5.24 2.55
N ALA A 531 -26.38 -6.36 3.15
CA ALA A 531 -26.95 -6.80 4.42
C ALA A 531 -26.72 -5.79 5.55
N LYS A 532 -25.52 -5.21 5.62
CA LYS A 532 -25.13 -4.24 6.64
C LYS A 532 -25.92 -2.94 6.53
N GLU A 533 -26.01 -2.36 5.34
CA GLU A 533 -26.73 -1.11 5.09
C GLU A 533 -28.21 -1.27 5.44
N ARG A 534 -28.85 -2.35 4.98
CA ARG A 534 -30.25 -2.63 5.30
C ARG A 534 -30.48 -2.89 6.80
N ALA A 535 -29.55 -3.56 7.48
CA ALA A 535 -29.66 -3.77 8.92
C ALA A 535 -29.57 -2.45 9.71
N ILE A 536 -28.69 -1.52 9.30
CA ILE A 536 -28.57 -0.19 9.92
C ILE A 536 -29.85 0.62 9.70
N GLU A 537 -30.40 0.60 8.49
CA GLU A 537 -31.60 1.33 8.14
C GLU A 537 -32.83 0.85 8.93
N ILE A 538 -33.00 -0.47 9.07
CA ILE A 538 -34.04 -1.06 9.93
C ILE A 538 -33.86 -0.58 11.37
N ASN A 539 -32.64 -0.66 11.92
CA ASN A 539 -32.41 -0.26 13.30
C ASN A 539 -32.75 1.22 13.54
N LYS A 540 -32.42 2.09 12.57
CA LYS A 540 -32.76 3.51 12.62
C LYS A 540 -34.27 3.77 12.57
N GLN A 541 -34.98 3.12 11.64
CA GLN A 541 -36.44 3.27 11.51
C GLN A 541 -37.18 2.81 12.77
N VAL A 542 -36.69 1.74 13.41
CA VAL A 542 -37.30 1.23 14.64
C VAL A 542 -37.03 2.16 15.83
N GLU A 543 -35.83 2.73 15.97
CA GLU A 543 -35.55 3.74 16.98
C GLU A 543 -36.40 5.01 16.79
N GLU A 544 -36.65 5.44 15.55
CA GLU A 544 -37.55 6.56 15.24
C GLU A 544 -39.01 6.25 15.64
N LEU A 545 -39.49 5.02 15.39
CA LEU A 545 -40.81 4.55 15.81
C LEU A 545 -40.95 4.44 17.34
N GLU A 546 -39.95 3.93 18.06
CA GLU A 546 -39.94 3.89 19.53
C GLU A 546 -40.07 5.31 20.12
N ASN A 547 -39.30 6.26 19.59
CA ASN A 547 -39.38 7.66 20.01
C ASN A 547 -40.74 8.31 19.70
N LEU A 548 -41.44 7.85 18.66
CA LEU A 548 -42.79 8.29 18.29
C LEU A 548 -43.87 7.66 19.19
N ILE A 549 -43.73 6.40 19.58
CA ILE A 549 -44.65 5.71 20.50
C ILE A 549 -44.52 6.25 21.93
N GLN A 550 -43.31 6.66 22.32
CA GLN A 550 -43.02 7.15 23.66
C GLN A 550 -43.44 8.62 23.87
N LYS A 551 -43.67 9.37 22.79
CA LYS A 551 -44.28 10.70 22.78
C LYS A 551 -45.79 10.60 22.72
#